data_AF-A0A8S3RXQ1-F1
#
_entry.id   AF-A0A8S3RXQ1-F1
#
_cell.length_a   1.000
_cell.length_b   1.000
_cell.length_c   1.000
_cell.angle_alpha   90.00
_cell.angle_beta   90.00
_cell.angle_gamma   90.00
#
_symmetry.space_group_name_H-M   'P 1'
#
loop_
_entity.id
_entity.type
_entity.pdbx_description
1 polymer ?
#
loop_
_entity_poly.entity_id
_entity_poly.type
_entity_poly.pdbx_seq_one_letter_code
_entity_poly.pdbx_strand_id
1 'polypeptide(L)'
;MRKSERLWRKHRKPCDYEIYKSSMNKYHHELRNEKHSILSQKVLSFKGDSKKLYKFVKDLTGSKAENPMPAVENENELPDKFADFFMNKIKTIRDSLRDFDDYKPLFKDVPLFTSFKNLSEDEVKTIINKLQCKSCELDILPTKVLKSFLSELLPVITKLVKLVS
;
A
#
# COMPACT_ATOMS: atom_id res chain seq x y z
N MET A 1 1.97 -19.42 33.24
CA MET A 1 3.41 -19.35 32.88
C MET A 1 4.33 -19.33 34.11
N ARG A 2 4.39 -18.26 34.92
CA ARG A 2 5.38 -18.18 36.03
C ARG A 2 5.30 -19.31 37.07
N LYS A 3 4.10 -19.81 37.37
CA LYS A 3 3.91 -20.95 38.28
C LYS A 3 4.48 -22.26 37.70
N SER A 4 4.16 -22.58 36.44
CA SER A 4 4.69 -23.77 35.75
C SER A 4 6.19 -23.67 35.49
N GLU A 5 6.71 -22.47 35.21
CA GLU A 5 8.15 -22.21 35.10
C GLU A 5 8.90 -22.52 36.41
N ARG A 6 8.38 -22.05 37.55
CA ARG A 6 8.98 -22.31 38.87
C ARG A 6 8.97 -23.81 39.20
N LEU A 7 7.89 -24.51 38.88
CA LEU A 7 7.77 -25.96 39.09
C LEU A 7 8.78 -26.75 38.25
N TRP A 8 8.88 -26.43 36.95
CA TRP A 8 9.91 -27.03 36.08
C TRP A 8 11.32 -26.75 36.57
N ARG A 9 11.63 -25.51 36.97
CA ARG A 9 12.96 -25.16 37.53
C ARG A 9 13.28 -25.92 38.81
N LYS A 10 12.28 -26.23 39.64
CA LYS A 10 12.42 -26.93 40.92
C LYS A 10 12.60 -28.45 40.76
N HIS A 11 11.78 -29.09 39.93
CA HIS A 11 11.73 -30.56 39.84
C HIS A 11 12.41 -31.13 38.59
N ARG A 12 12.60 -30.32 37.54
CA ARG A 12 13.22 -30.69 36.25
C ARG A 12 12.68 -31.97 35.60
N LYS A 13 11.41 -32.31 35.86
CA LYS A 13 10.77 -33.47 35.23
C LYS A 13 10.33 -33.14 33.80
N PRO A 14 10.35 -34.11 32.88
CA PRO A 14 9.85 -33.92 31.51
C PRO A 14 8.39 -33.45 31.46
N CYS A 15 7.52 -33.97 32.34
CA CYS A 15 6.12 -33.54 32.42
C CYS A 15 5.96 -32.07 32.83
N ASP A 16 6.76 -31.58 33.78
CA ASP A 16 6.74 -30.17 34.21
C ASP A 16 7.21 -29.23 33.08
N TYR A 17 8.18 -29.69 32.27
CA TYR A 17 8.67 -28.95 31.11
C TYR A 17 7.58 -28.78 30.04
N GLU A 18 6.85 -29.84 29.70
CA GLU A 18 5.76 -29.77 28.71
C GLU A 18 4.64 -28.83 29.15
N ILE A 19 4.29 -28.84 30.44
CA ILE A 19 3.29 -27.91 31.02
C ILE A 19 3.78 -26.46 30.92
N TYR A 20 5.06 -26.21 31.22
CA TYR A 20 5.67 -24.89 31.07
C TYR A 20 5.68 -24.43 29.61
N LYS A 21 6.15 -25.27 28.68
CA LYS A 21 6.20 -25.01 27.24
C LYS A 21 4.82 -24.70 26.66
N SER A 22 3.81 -25.52 26.99
CA SER A 22 2.42 -25.27 26.59
C SER A 22 1.90 -23.94 27.13
N SER A 23 2.16 -23.63 28.41
CA SER A 23 1.80 -22.34 29.02
C SER A 23 2.48 -21.15 28.33
N MET A 24 3.72 -21.31 27.89
CA MET A 24 4.51 -20.27 27.22
C MET A 24 4.01 -20.04 25.79
N ASN A 25 3.76 -21.12 25.04
CA ASN A 25 3.19 -21.04 23.70
C ASN A 25 1.82 -20.36 23.72
N LYS A 26 0.95 -20.72 24.67
CA LYS A 26 -0.35 -20.08 24.84
C LYS A 26 -0.22 -18.57 25.08
N TYR A 27 0.68 -18.16 25.97
CA TYR A 27 0.94 -16.74 26.22
C TYR A 27 1.44 -16.00 24.97
N HIS A 28 2.42 -16.56 24.25
CA HIS A 28 2.94 -15.91 23.04
C HIS A 28 1.88 -15.82 21.94
N HIS A 29 1.03 -16.84 21.82
CA HIS A 29 -0.11 -16.84 20.91
C HIS A 29 -1.12 -15.74 21.26
N GLU A 30 -1.52 -15.64 22.53
CA GLU A 30 -2.42 -14.57 23.01
C GLU A 30 -1.81 -13.18 22.78
N LEU A 31 -0.53 -13.00 23.08
CA LEU A 31 0.17 -11.74 22.86
C LEU A 31 0.23 -11.36 21.38
N ARG A 32 0.48 -12.32 20.49
CA ARG A 32 0.50 -12.09 19.03
C ARG A 32 -0.88 -11.71 18.52
N ASN A 33 -1.92 -12.42 18.98
CA ASN A 33 -3.30 -12.15 18.58
C ASN A 33 -3.77 -10.77 19.06
N GLU A 34 -3.44 -10.39 20.29
CA GLU A 34 -3.79 -9.07 20.82
C GLU A 34 -3.10 -7.95 20.03
N LYS A 35 -1.80 -8.11 19.74
CA LYS A 35 -1.07 -7.17 18.86
C LYS A 35 -1.71 -7.06 17.48
N HIS A 36 -2.06 -8.20 16.87
CA HIS A 36 -2.72 -8.23 15.57
C HIS A 36 -4.08 -7.50 15.61
N SER A 37 -4.88 -7.76 16.65
CA SER A 37 -6.19 -7.12 16.86
C SER A 37 -6.06 -5.60 16.96
N ILE A 38 -5.16 -5.10 17.82
CA ILE A 38 -4.92 -3.67 18.00
C ILE A 38 -4.47 -2.99 16.70
N LEU A 39 -3.53 -3.60 15.97
CA LEU A 39 -3.06 -3.06 14.70
C LEU A 39 -4.17 -3.04 13.65
N SER A 40 -4.94 -4.12 13.54
CA SER A 40 -6.08 -4.23 12.62
C SER A 40 -7.14 -3.17 12.91
N GLN A 41 -7.49 -2.97 14.19
CA GLN A 41 -8.43 -1.93 14.60
C GLN A 41 -7.94 -0.52 14.24
N LYS A 42 -6.64 -0.24 14.41
CA LYS A 42 -6.05 1.05 13.98
C LYS A 42 -6.09 1.23 12.46
N VAL A 43 -5.80 0.20 11.68
CA VAL A 43 -5.91 0.28 10.21
C VAL A 43 -7.34 0.60 9.79
N LEU A 44 -8.33 -0.06 10.40
CA LEU A 44 -9.74 0.18 10.13
C LEU A 44 -10.20 1.57 10.57
N SER A 45 -9.67 2.12 11.67
CA SER A 45 -10.02 3.48 12.12
C SER A 45 -9.49 4.58 11.19
N PHE A 46 -8.50 4.28 10.34
CA PHE A 46 -8.00 5.19 9.30
C PHE A 46 -8.67 5.00 7.93
N LYS A 47 -9.70 4.15 7.83
CA LYS A 47 -10.43 3.93 6.57
C LYS A 47 -10.97 5.26 6.03
N GLY A 48 -10.62 5.57 4.78
CA GLY A 48 -11.01 6.81 4.10
C GLY A 48 -10.02 7.98 4.26
N ASP A 49 -9.01 7.86 5.12
CA ASP A 49 -7.94 8.85 5.29
C ASP A 49 -6.58 8.23 4.95
N SER A 50 -6.26 8.22 3.65
CA SER A 50 -5.04 7.61 3.12
C SER A 50 -3.76 8.21 3.69
N LYS A 51 -3.78 9.51 4.07
CA LYS A 51 -2.62 10.18 4.69
C LYS A 51 -2.33 9.63 6.07
N LYS A 52 -3.35 9.45 6.91
CA LYS A 52 -3.18 8.85 8.24
C LYS A 52 -2.73 7.40 8.17
N LEU A 53 -3.32 6.62 7.25
CA LEU A 53 -2.92 5.22 7.05
C LEU A 53 -1.46 5.12 6.62
N TYR A 54 -1.04 5.94 5.64
CA TYR A 54 0.35 5.97 5.18
C TYR A 54 1.34 6.33 6.29
N LYS A 55 1.03 7.39 7.07
CA LYS A 55 1.86 7.79 8.22
C LYS A 55 1.99 6.66 9.25
N PHE A 56 0.88 6.01 9.59
CA PHE A 56 0.87 4.90 10.53
C PHE A 56 1.73 3.71 10.06
N VAL A 57 1.63 3.33 8.77
CA VAL A 57 2.47 2.27 8.19
C VAL A 57 3.94 2.67 8.16
N LYS A 58 4.25 3.93 7.86
CA LYS A 58 5.62 4.46 7.89
C LYS A 58 6.24 4.37 9.28
N ASP A 59 5.48 4.76 10.31
CA ASP A 59 5.93 4.70 11.70
C ASP A 59 6.13 3.24 12.16
N LEU A 60 5.25 2.32 11.75
CA LEU A 60 5.36 0.89 12.05
C LEU A 60 6.57 0.21 11.41
N THR A 61 6.88 0.56 10.16
CA THR A 61 7.99 -0.04 9.40
C THR A 61 9.34 0.58 9.73
N GLY A 62 9.38 1.58 10.61
CA GLY A 62 10.63 2.25 10.98
C GLY A 62 11.30 2.93 9.80
N SER A 63 10.54 3.29 8.75
CA SER A 63 11.05 4.04 7.60
C SER A 63 11.31 5.48 8.04
N LYS A 64 12.37 5.66 8.84
CA LYS A 64 13.00 6.95 9.06
C LYS A 64 13.48 7.37 7.68
N ALA A 65 12.81 8.37 7.12
CA ALA A 65 13.38 9.11 6.03
C ALA A 65 14.60 9.84 6.62
N GLU A 66 15.74 9.15 6.66
CA GLU A 66 17.02 9.84 6.71
C GLU A 66 17.02 10.80 5.54
N ASN A 67 17.45 12.03 5.78
CA ASN A 67 17.59 13.00 4.70
C ASN A 67 18.47 12.34 3.63
N PRO A 68 17.94 12.07 2.42
CA PRO A 68 18.73 11.39 1.39
C PRO A 68 19.86 12.27 0.88
N MET A 69 19.93 13.54 1.31
CA MET A 69 21.04 14.40 1.00
C MET A 69 22.31 13.87 1.66
N PRO A 70 23.36 13.58 0.87
CA PRO A 70 24.68 13.36 1.45
C PRO A 70 25.08 14.61 2.23
N ALA A 71 25.71 14.42 3.39
CA ALA A 71 26.41 15.50 4.05
C ALA A 71 27.58 15.90 3.14
N VAL A 72 27.50 17.07 2.52
CA VAL A 72 28.53 17.53 1.59
C VAL A 72 29.14 18.81 2.14
N GLU A 73 30.45 18.80 2.33
CA GLU A 73 31.25 19.94 2.80
C GLU A 73 31.52 20.97 1.68
N ASN A 74 31.39 20.56 0.40
CA ASN A 74 31.66 21.36 -0.79
C ASN A 74 30.56 21.19 -1.85
N GLU A 75 29.75 22.22 -2.09
CA GLU A 75 28.59 22.19 -3.01
C GLU A 75 28.93 21.77 -4.44
N ASN A 76 30.19 21.94 -4.87
CA ASN A 76 30.64 21.56 -6.20
C ASN A 76 30.75 20.04 -6.41
N GLU A 77 30.87 19.25 -5.33
CA GLU A 77 30.92 17.77 -5.41
C GLU A 77 29.52 17.13 -5.34
N LEU A 78 28.49 17.92 -5.05
CA LEU A 78 27.13 17.44 -4.86
C LEU A 78 26.53 16.82 -6.14
N PRO A 79 26.71 17.40 -7.35
CA PRO A 79 26.18 16.81 -8.58
C PRO A 79 26.77 15.42 -8.87
N ASP A 80 28.07 15.25 -8.67
CA ASP A 80 28.76 13.97 -8.90
C ASP A 80 28.29 12.91 -7.90
N LYS A 81 28.20 13.27 -6.61
CA LYS A 81 27.64 12.37 -5.58
C LYS A 81 26.19 11.99 -5.85
N PHE A 82 25.38 12.90 -6.40
CA PHE A 82 24.02 12.58 -6.83
C PHE A 82 24.01 11.59 -8.00
N ALA A 83 24.83 11.83 -9.03
CA ALA A 83 24.94 10.95 -10.17
C ALA A 83 25.36 9.54 -9.73
N ASP A 84 26.40 9.44 -8.90
CA ASP A 84 26.89 8.18 -8.35
C ASP A 84 25.83 7.47 -7.50
N PHE A 85 25.13 8.20 -6.64
CA PHE A 85 24.06 7.62 -5.82
C PHE A 85 22.97 6.98 -6.68
N PHE A 86 22.46 7.69 -7.69
CA PHE A 86 21.39 7.17 -8.55
C PHE A 86 21.89 6.03 -9.44
N MET A 87 23.10 6.11 -9.98
CA MET A 87 23.70 5.04 -10.78
C MET A 87 23.87 3.77 -9.95
N ASN A 88 24.42 3.89 -8.74
CA ASN A 88 24.57 2.76 -7.81
C ASN A 88 23.21 2.20 -7.40
N LYS A 89 22.23 3.06 -7.09
CA LYS A 89 20.88 2.61 -6.75
C LYS A 89 20.22 1.82 -7.88
N ILE A 90 20.33 2.30 -9.12
CA ILE A 90 19.81 1.59 -10.30
C ILE A 90 20.51 0.23 -10.46
N LYS A 91 21.84 0.19 -10.29
CA LYS A 91 22.61 -1.04 -10.36
C LYS A 91 22.18 -2.04 -9.29
N THR A 92 22.12 -1.63 -8.03
CA THR A 92 21.68 -2.46 -6.91
C THR A 92 20.27 -3.02 -7.13
N ILE A 93 19.33 -2.19 -7.60
CA ILE A 93 17.97 -2.66 -7.92
C ILE A 93 18.03 -3.71 -9.04
N ARG A 94 18.74 -3.46 -10.14
CA ARG A 94 18.87 -4.41 -11.25
C ARG A 94 19.49 -5.72 -10.81
N ASP A 95 20.55 -5.67 -10.01
CA ASP A 95 21.21 -6.88 -9.51
C ASP A 95 20.29 -7.65 -8.55
N SER A 96 19.57 -6.95 -7.65
CA SER A 96 18.56 -7.60 -6.79
C SER A 96 17.39 -8.21 -7.57
N LEU A 97 17.14 -7.71 -8.80
CA LEU A 97 16.09 -8.22 -9.66
C LEU A 97 16.53 -9.39 -10.54
N ARG A 98 17.84 -9.63 -10.72
CA ARG A 98 18.36 -10.77 -11.50
C ARG A 98 18.10 -12.11 -10.82
N ASP A 99 18.02 -12.13 -9.49
CA ASP A 99 17.68 -13.34 -8.74
C ASP A 99 16.19 -13.74 -8.86
N PHE A 100 15.38 -12.96 -9.59
CA PHE A 100 13.95 -13.20 -9.81
C PHE A 100 13.60 -13.86 -11.15
N ASP A 101 14.57 -14.48 -11.84
CA ASP A 101 14.30 -15.25 -13.07
C ASP A 101 13.31 -16.41 -12.88
N ASP A 102 12.99 -16.78 -11.63
CA ASP A 102 12.01 -17.81 -11.27
C ASP A 102 10.62 -17.23 -10.88
N TYR A 103 10.31 -16.00 -11.31
CA TYR A 103 8.96 -15.43 -11.18
C TYR A 103 7.98 -16.18 -12.09
N LYS A 104 7.48 -17.31 -11.60
CA LYS A 104 6.23 -17.87 -12.11
C LYS A 104 5.12 -16.88 -11.74
N PRO A 105 4.32 -16.38 -12.70
CA PRO A 105 3.19 -15.53 -12.35
C PRO A 105 2.33 -16.27 -11.33
N LEU A 106 2.16 -15.68 -10.14
CA LEU A 106 1.34 -16.21 -9.05
C LEU A 106 -0.15 -16.32 -9.44
N PHE A 107 -0.49 -15.82 -10.61
CA PHE A 107 -1.82 -15.69 -11.16
C PHE A 107 -2.12 -16.84 -12.11
N LYS A 108 -2.30 -18.05 -11.57
CA LYS A 108 -2.79 -19.18 -12.38
C LYS A 108 -4.31 -19.09 -12.64
N ASP A 109 -5.04 -18.35 -11.81
CA ASP A 109 -6.50 -18.30 -11.84
C ASP A 109 -7.05 -16.86 -11.77
N VAL A 110 -6.44 -15.91 -12.48
CA VAL A 110 -7.07 -14.58 -12.63
C VAL A 110 -8.10 -14.68 -13.75
N PRO A 111 -9.38 -14.41 -13.48
CA PRO A 111 -10.39 -14.40 -14.54
C PRO A 111 -9.96 -13.43 -15.63
N LEU A 112 -9.99 -13.92 -16.87
CA LEU A 112 -9.69 -13.09 -18.03
C LEU A 112 -10.65 -11.91 -18.02
N PHE A 113 -10.10 -10.70 -18.05
CA PHE A 113 -10.90 -9.49 -18.18
C PHE A 113 -11.49 -9.46 -19.59
N THR A 114 -12.79 -9.70 -19.72
CA THR A 114 -13.48 -9.83 -21.01
C THR A 114 -14.26 -8.59 -21.40
N SER A 115 -14.68 -7.76 -20.44
CA SER A 115 -15.46 -6.56 -20.72
C SER A 115 -15.51 -5.61 -19.53
N PHE A 116 -15.71 -4.31 -19.80
CA PHE A 116 -16.09 -3.35 -18.77
C PHE A 116 -17.61 -3.38 -18.54
N LYS A 117 -18.02 -3.05 -17.30
CA LYS A 117 -19.41 -2.80 -16.99
C LYS A 117 -19.87 -1.54 -17.73
N ASN A 118 -20.94 -1.66 -18.51
CA ASN A 118 -21.61 -0.50 -19.10
C ASN A 118 -22.13 0.43 -18.00
N LEU A 119 -21.81 1.72 -18.14
CA LEU A 119 -22.32 2.77 -17.25
C LEU A 119 -23.68 3.28 -17.75
N SER A 120 -24.56 3.60 -16.80
CA SER A 120 -25.79 4.37 -17.08
C SER A 120 -25.47 5.86 -17.19
N GLU A 121 -26.37 6.61 -17.82
CA GLU A 121 -26.24 8.08 -17.89
C GLU A 121 -26.20 8.72 -16.50
N ASP A 122 -26.96 8.21 -15.53
CA ASP A 122 -26.93 8.71 -14.15
C ASP A 122 -25.57 8.45 -13.45
N GLU A 123 -24.96 7.29 -13.69
CA GLU A 123 -23.62 6.97 -13.18
C GLU A 123 -22.59 7.93 -13.80
N VAL A 124 -22.63 8.14 -15.12
CA VAL A 124 -21.74 9.06 -15.84
C VAL A 124 -21.92 10.50 -15.35
N LYS A 125 -23.17 10.96 -15.19
CA LYS A 125 -23.51 12.29 -14.66
C LYS A 125 -22.96 12.48 -13.26
N THR A 126 -23.08 11.47 -12.40
CA THR A 126 -22.56 11.50 -11.03
C THR A 126 -21.04 11.62 -11.01
N ILE A 127 -20.35 10.89 -11.89
CA ILE A 127 -18.89 10.96 -12.03
C ILE A 127 -18.46 12.36 -12.48
N ILE A 128 -19.07 12.88 -13.56
CA ILE A 128 -18.71 14.19 -14.11
C ILE A 128 -18.93 15.31 -13.08
N ASN A 129 -20.03 15.26 -12.33
CA ASN A 129 -20.30 16.27 -11.30
C ASN A 129 -19.27 16.28 -10.16
N LYS A 130 -18.68 15.13 -9.83
CA LYS A 130 -17.61 15.01 -8.82
C LYS A 130 -16.25 15.51 -9.31
N LEU A 131 -16.05 15.69 -10.63
CA LEU A 131 -14.79 16.20 -11.16
C LEU A 131 -14.52 17.62 -10.64
N GLN A 132 -13.27 17.92 -10.32
CA GLN A 132 -12.87 19.28 -10.01
C GLN A 132 -12.89 20.12 -11.30
N CYS A 133 -13.29 21.39 -11.20
CA CYS A 133 -13.28 22.32 -12.34
C CYS A 133 -11.84 22.78 -12.64
N LYS A 134 -11.01 21.83 -13.08
CA LYS A 134 -9.65 22.06 -13.55
C LYS A 134 -9.66 22.14 -15.07
N SER A 135 -8.71 22.90 -15.60
CA SER A 135 -8.45 23.02 -17.04
C SER A 135 -6.95 23.10 -17.28
N CYS A 136 -6.48 22.49 -18.36
CA CYS A 136 -5.14 22.66 -18.90
C CYS A 136 -5.20 23.16 -20.35
N GLU A 137 -4.08 23.67 -20.88
CA GLU A 137 -4.00 24.22 -22.24
C GLU A 137 -4.30 23.19 -23.34
N LEU A 138 -4.15 21.90 -23.04
CA LEU A 138 -4.42 20.80 -23.97
C LEU A 138 -5.86 20.29 -23.90
N ASP A 139 -6.69 20.83 -22.99
CA ASP A 139 -8.09 20.38 -22.86
C ASP A 139 -8.92 20.89 -24.03
N ILE A 140 -9.46 19.97 -24.83
CA ILE A 140 -10.39 20.28 -25.91
C ILE A 140 -11.68 20.93 -25.35
N LEU A 141 -12.07 20.56 -24.12
CA LEU A 141 -13.23 21.11 -23.44
C LEU A 141 -12.97 21.24 -21.93
N PRO A 142 -12.86 22.46 -21.38
CA PRO A 142 -12.69 22.65 -19.95
C PRO A 142 -13.85 22.04 -19.14
N THR A 143 -13.52 21.39 -18.01
CA THR A 143 -14.49 20.69 -17.17
C THR A 143 -15.66 21.59 -16.72
N LYS A 144 -15.41 22.88 -16.51
CA LYS A 144 -16.46 23.85 -16.15
C LYS A 144 -17.50 24.01 -17.26
N VAL A 145 -17.05 24.09 -18.51
CA VAL A 145 -17.93 24.22 -19.69
C VAL A 145 -18.68 22.91 -19.92
N LEU A 146 -17.99 21.76 -19.80
CA LEU A 146 -18.63 20.45 -19.87
C LEU A 146 -19.80 20.33 -18.89
N LYS A 147 -19.64 20.78 -17.63
CA LYS A 147 -20.72 20.74 -16.63
C LYS A 147 -21.90 21.64 -16.99
N SER A 148 -21.66 22.76 -17.68
CA SER A 148 -22.73 23.67 -18.12
C SER A 148 -23.61 23.09 -19.22
N PHE A 149 -23.09 22.16 -20.03
CA PHE A 149 -23.82 21.49 -21.11
C PHE A 149 -23.98 19.99 -20.84
N LEU A 150 -23.98 19.60 -19.56
CA LEU A 150 -23.92 18.19 -19.19
C LEU A 150 -25.17 17.45 -19.66
N SER A 151 -26.36 18.04 -19.53
CA SER A 151 -27.64 17.42 -19.95
C SER A 151 -27.63 17.02 -21.43
N GLU A 152 -27.09 17.89 -22.28
CA GLU A 152 -27.08 17.75 -23.73
C GLU A 152 -25.98 16.79 -24.19
N LEU A 153 -24.83 16.80 -23.50
CA LEU A 153 -23.67 15.98 -23.85
C LEU A 153 -23.70 14.59 -23.20
N LEU A 154 -24.51 14.38 -22.16
CA LEU A 154 -24.54 13.14 -21.38
C LEU A 154 -24.78 11.89 -22.24
N PRO A 155 -25.72 11.86 -23.20
CA PRO A 155 -25.94 10.67 -24.02
C PRO A 155 -24.72 10.34 -24.90
N VAL A 156 -24.09 11.36 -25.46
CA VAL A 156 -22.90 11.23 -26.32
C VAL A 156 -21.71 10.72 -25.51
N ILE A 157 -21.45 11.33 -24.35
CA ILE A 157 -20.34 10.92 -23.47
C ILE A 157 -20.56 9.49 -22.97
N THR A 158 -21.78 9.15 -22.57
CA THR A 158 -22.11 7.79 -22.12
C THR A 158 -21.89 6.77 -23.23
N LYS A 159 -22.20 7.12 -24.49
CA LYS A 159 -21.89 6.26 -25.65
C LYS A 159 -20.40 6.14 -25.91
N LEU A 160 -19.62 7.22 -25.80
CA LEU A 160 -18.17 7.20 -25.97
C LEU A 160 -17.49 6.28 -24.95
N VAL A 161 -17.89 6.35 -23.68
CA VAL A 161 -17.35 5.49 -22.63
C VAL A 161 -17.63 4.00 -22.91
N LYS A 162 -18.78 3.69 -23.52
CA LYS A 162 -19.13 2.33 -23.96
C LYS A 162 -18.32 1.82 -25.16
N LEU A 163 -17.85 2.69 -26.05
CA LEU A 163 -17.14 2.30 -27.28
C LEU A 163 -15.64 2.03 -27.07
N VAL A 164 -15.05 2.61 -26.02
CA VAL A 164 -13.64 2.42 -25.66
C VAL A 164 -13.45 1.23 -24.69
N SER A 165 -14.57 0.61 -24.30
CA SER A 165 -14.66 -0.54 -23.39
C SER A 165 -14.86 -1.84 -24.15
#